data_AF-A0A9D3QJ49-F1
#
_entry.id   AF-A0A9D3QJ49-F1
#
_cell.length_a   1.000
_cell.length_b   1.000
_cell.length_c   1.000
_cell.angle_alpha   90.00
_cell.angle_beta   90.00
_cell.angle_gamma   90.00
#
_symmetry.space_group_name_H-M   'P 1'
#
loop_
_entity.id
_entity.type
_entity.pdbx_description
1 polymer ?
#
loop_
_entity_poly.entity_id
_entity_poly.type
_entity_poly.pdbx_seq_one_letter_code
_entity_poly.pdbx_strand_id
1 'polypeptide(L)'
;MLAWAALVWSCLLLSIELMASPCDFNHAGSPYGSHITYARSCKEIRDTYGISKDGLYFLTSSSGVTYQTFCDMTTAGGGWTLVASVHENNLFGKCTVGDRWSSQQGNNPNVPEGDGSWSNKVTFGTAEAATSDDFKVKSLQ
;
A
#
# COMPACT_ATOMS: atom_id res chain seq x y z
N MET A 1 -64.30 9.74 -4.59
CA MET A 1 -63.94 11.04 -3.97
C MET A 1 -64.03 10.80 -2.46
N LEU A 2 -63.00 10.82 -1.62
CA LEU A 2 -61.66 11.41 -1.63
C LEU A 2 -60.77 10.55 -0.71
N ALA A 3 -59.54 10.24 -1.14
CA ALA A 3 -58.47 9.74 -0.28
C ALA A 3 -57.19 10.49 -0.67
N TRP A 4 -57.10 11.75 -0.27
CA TRP A 4 -55.93 12.61 -0.45
C TRP A 4 -55.68 13.36 0.86
N ALA A 5 -55.11 12.68 1.85
CA ALA A 5 -54.56 13.30 3.04
C ALA A 5 -53.59 12.33 3.73
N ALA A 6 -52.42 12.09 3.13
CA ALA A 6 -51.33 11.36 3.81
C ALA A 6 -49.90 11.69 3.33
N LEU A 7 -49.70 12.64 2.40
CA LEU A 7 -48.38 12.87 1.79
C LEU A 7 -47.80 14.26 2.05
N VAL A 8 -47.99 14.80 3.26
CA VAL A 8 -47.31 16.05 3.65
C VAL A 8 -46.50 15.92 4.94
N TRP A 9 -46.54 14.76 5.62
CA TRP A 9 -45.81 14.55 6.88
C TRP A 9 -44.53 13.72 6.73
N SER A 10 -43.71 14.02 5.74
CA SER A 10 -42.33 13.48 5.70
C SER A 10 -41.29 14.48 5.20
N CYS A 11 -41.64 15.76 5.07
CA CYS A 11 -40.77 16.77 4.46
C CYS A 11 -40.15 17.76 5.47
N LEU A 12 -39.99 17.40 6.74
CA LEU A 12 -39.52 18.34 7.78
C LEU A 12 -38.52 17.77 8.79
N LEU A 13 -37.68 16.83 8.37
CA LEU A 13 -36.48 16.46 9.12
C LEU A 13 -35.29 16.33 8.18
N LEU A 14 -34.92 17.45 7.55
CA LEU A 14 -33.53 17.72 7.20
C LEU A 14 -32.91 18.48 8.38
N SER A 15 -31.64 18.20 8.68
CA SER A 15 -30.77 18.86 9.68
C SER A 15 -30.64 18.14 11.03
N ILE A 16 -29.85 17.07 11.07
CA ILE A 16 -28.72 16.93 12.00
C ILE A 16 -27.61 16.25 11.18
N GLU A 17 -26.77 17.06 10.56
CA GLU A 17 -25.41 16.66 10.18
C GLU A 17 -24.48 16.95 11.37
N LEU A 18 -23.38 16.20 11.42
CA LEU A 18 -22.45 16.00 12.54
C LEU A 18 -23.04 15.07 13.62
N MET A 19 -22.45 13.92 13.96
CA MET A 19 -21.03 13.71 14.25
C MET A 19 -20.62 12.27 13.94
N ALA A 20 -19.33 12.08 13.65
CA ALA A 20 -18.66 10.82 13.37
C ALA A 20 -19.11 9.64 14.25
N SER A 21 -19.32 8.48 13.63
CA SER A 21 -19.27 7.19 14.32
C SER A 21 -18.33 6.22 13.60
N PRO A 22 -17.60 5.41 14.38
CA PRO A 22 -16.33 4.82 14.00
C PRO A 22 -16.52 3.49 13.27
N CYS A 23 -15.66 3.24 12.28
CA CYS A 23 -15.21 1.90 11.90
C CYS A 23 -16.28 0.79 11.79
N ASP A 24 -17.36 0.96 11.04
CA ASP A 24 -18.26 -0.18 10.76
C ASP A 24 -17.85 -0.92 9.48
N PHE A 25 -17.03 -1.94 9.68
CA PHE A 25 -16.44 -2.80 8.67
C PHE A 25 -17.30 -4.05 8.46
N ASN A 26 -18.59 -3.91 8.13
CA ASN A 26 -19.43 -5.07 7.75
C ASN A 26 -20.51 -4.66 6.74
N HIS A 27 -20.23 -4.81 5.45
CA HIS A 27 -21.25 -4.80 4.40
C HIS A 27 -21.24 -6.15 3.69
N ALA A 28 -22.09 -7.06 4.14
CA ALA A 28 -22.49 -8.22 3.36
C ALA A 28 -23.26 -7.70 2.13
N GLY A 29 -22.58 -7.61 0.98
CA GLY A 29 -23.20 -7.17 -0.28
C GLY A 29 -22.35 -6.27 -1.19
N SER A 30 -21.13 -5.89 -0.80
CA SER A 30 -20.19 -5.19 -1.71
C SER A 30 -19.37 -6.21 -2.52
N PRO A 31 -19.25 -6.07 -3.87
CA PRO A 31 -18.25 -6.83 -4.63
C PRO A 31 -16.81 -6.38 -4.30
N TYR A 32 -16.67 -5.29 -3.55
CA TYR A 32 -15.44 -4.86 -2.88
C TYR A 32 -15.58 -5.14 -1.38
N GLY A 33 -15.71 -6.42 -1.04
CA GLY A 33 -15.58 -6.87 0.34
C GLY A 33 -14.13 -6.67 0.76
N SER A 34 -13.91 -5.85 1.77
CA SER A 34 -12.65 -5.70 2.48
C SER A 34 -12.37 -6.97 3.31
N HIS A 35 -12.16 -8.07 2.60
CA HIS A 35 -11.49 -9.23 3.15
C HIS A 35 -10.07 -8.75 3.44
N ILE A 36 -9.76 -8.46 4.72
CA ILE A 36 -8.37 -8.27 5.18
C ILE A 36 -7.69 -9.60 4.88
N THR A 37 -7.15 -9.66 3.68
CA THR A 37 -6.59 -10.83 3.08
C THR A 37 -5.15 -10.81 3.56
N TYR A 38 -4.78 -11.76 4.43
CA TYR A 38 -3.41 -11.95 4.94
C TYR A 38 -2.44 -12.44 3.87
N ALA A 39 -2.70 -12.11 2.60
CA ALA A 39 -1.85 -12.52 1.51
C ALA A 39 -0.44 -12.00 1.72
N ARG A 40 0.51 -12.89 1.49
CA ARG A 40 1.95 -12.64 1.63
C ARG A 40 2.52 -11.98 0.38
N SER A 41 1.83 -12.09 -0.75
CA SER A 41 2.26 -11.60 -2.06
C SER A 41 1.09 -11.31 -3.00
N CYS A 42 1.32 -10.50 -4.02
CA CYS A 42 0.38 -10.28 -5.11
C CYS A 42 0.02 -11.58 -5.85
N LYS A 43 0.95 -12.54 -5.91
CA LYS A 43 0.71 -13.85 -6.52
C LYS A 43 -0.36 -14.64 -5.78
N GLU A 44 -0.32 -14.62 -4.45
CA GLU A 44 -1.33 -15.26 -3.61
C GLU A 44 -2.70 -14.57 -3.77
N ILE A 45 -2.72 -13.24 -3.84
CA ILE A 45 -3.95 -12.49 -4.14
C ILE A 45 -4.54 -12.96 -5.47
N ARG A 46 -3.73 -13.02 -6.52
CA ARG A 46 -4.15 -13.42 -7.87
C ARG A 46 -4.67 -14.85 -7.90
N ASP A 47 -3.91 -15.79 -7.37
CA ASP A 47 -4.21 -17.22 -7.50
C ASP A 47 -5.38 -17.65 -6.59
N THR A 48 -5.49 -17.09 -5.39
CA THR A 48 -6.52 -17.48 -4.41
C THR A 48 -7.84 -16.76 -4.66
N TYR A 49 -7.79 -15.48 -5.02
CA TYR A 49 -8.98 -14.63 -5.12
C TYR A 49 -9.36 -14.27 -6.57
N GLY A 50 -8.56 -14.67 -7.56
CA GLY A 50 -8.84 -14.39 -8.97
C GLY A 50 -8.77 -12.89 -9.32
N ILE A 51 -8.16 -12.08 -8.45
CA ILE A 51 -8.04 -10.64 -8.67
C ILE A 51 -6.96 -10.39 -9.73
N SER A 52 -7.33 -9.70 -10.81
CA SER A 52 -6.49 -9.49 -12.00
C SER A 52 -6.19 -8.01 -12.29
N LYS A 53 -6.63 -7.09 -11.44
CA LYS A 53 -6.45 -5.65 -11.67
C LYS A 53 -5.14 -5.15 -11.04
N ASP A 54 -4.33 -4.43 -11.80
CA ASP A 54 -3.16 -3.74 -11.26
C ASP A 54 -3.56 -2.69 -10.21
N GLY A 55 -2.70 -2.44 -9.21
CA GLY A 55 -2.96 -1.40 -8.23
C GLY A 55 -2.27 -1.60 -6.89
N LEU A 56 -2.66 -0.80 -5.90
CA LEU A 56 -2.15 -0.90 -4.53
C LEU A 56 -2.95 -1.91 -3.73
N TYR A 57 -2.25 -2.80 -3.03
CA TYR A 57 -2.83 -3.82 -2.16
C TYR A 57 -2.14 -3.84 -0.80
N PHE A 58 -2.88 -4.21 0.22
CA PHE A 58 -2.31 -4.52 1.54
C PHE A 58 -1.86 -5.97 1.58
N LEU A 59 -0.62 -6.20 2.00
CA LEU A 59 -0.02 -7.52 2.19
C LEU A 59 0.50 -7.64 3.63
N THR A 60 0.64 -8.86 4.11
CA THR A 60 1.18 -9.13 5.45
C THR A 60 2.50 -9.89 5.35
N SER A 61 3.59 -9.33 5.88
CA SER A 61 4.91 -10.00 5.98
C SER A 61 4.87 -11.21 6.92
N SER A 62 5.80 -12.17 6.75
CA SER A 62 5.96 -13.36 7.63
C SER A 62 5.82 -13.04 9.13
N SER A 63 6.38 -11.92 9.57
CA SER A 63 6.33 -11.41 10.95
C SER A 63 4.99 -10.78 11.40
N GLY A 64 3.96 -10.79 10.55
CA GLY A 64 2.64 -10.22 10.82
C GLY A 64 2.52 -8.71 10.54
N VAL A 65 3.57 -8.06 10.02
CA VAL A 65 3.52 -6.63 9.68
C VAL A 65 2.78 -6.44 8.36
N THR A 66 1.71 -5.65 8.38
CA THR A 66 0.97 -5.24 7.19
C THR A 66 1.65 -4.04 6.52
N TYR A 67 1.78 -4.10 5.20
CA TYR A 67 2.32 -3.01 4.38
C TYR A 67 1.53 -2.91 3.07
N GLN A 68 1.52 -1.72 2.47
CA GLN A 68 0.89 -1.49 1.18
C GLN A 68 1.96 -1.51 0.09
N THR A 69 1.68 -2.18 -1.03
CA THR A 69 2.56 -2.15 -2.21
C THR A 69 1.78 -2.25 -3.51
N PHE A 70 2.45 -1.96 -4.63
CA PHE A 70 1.89 -2.13 -5.96
C PHE A 70 1.97 -3.60 -6.41
N CYS A 71 0.85 -4.11 -6.91
CA CYS A 71 0.75 -5.38 -7.58
C CYS A 71 0.55 -5.17 -9.08
N ASP A 72 1.46 -5.72 -9.87
CA ASP A 72 1.24 -5.92 -11.30
C ASP A 72 0.58 -7.29 -11.49
N MET A 73 -0.70 -7.23 -11.85
CA MET A 73 -1.59 -8.37 -12.07
C MET A 73 -1.75 -8.70 -13.56
N THR A 74 -1.00 -8.03 -14.44
CA THR A 74 -1.14 -8.13 -15.90
C THR A 74 0.07 -8.77 -16.56
N THR A 75 1.30 -8.33 -16.23
CA THR A 75 2.53 -8.74 -16.92
C THR A 75 2.81 -10.22 -16.75
N ALA A 76 3.02 -10.96 -17.85
CA ALA A 76 3.33 -12.39 -17.84
C ALA A 76 2.35 -13.23 -16.97
N GLY A 77 1.07 -12.84 -17.00
CA GLY A 77 0.01 -13.46 -16.21
C GLY A 77 -0.25 -12.80 -14.87
N GLY A 78 0.61 -11.89 -14.40
CA GLY A 78 0.41 -11.09 -13.19
C GLY A 78 0.95 -11.70 -11.89
N GLY A 79 0.58 -11.11 -10.76
CA GLY A 79 0.99 -11.58 -9.43
C GLY A 79 2.38 -11.09 -9.02
N TRP A 80 2.93 -10.10 -9.72
CA TRP A 80 4.21 -9.47 -9.38
C TRP A 80 4.01 -8.49 -8.24
N THR A 81 4.88 -8.58 -7.24
CA THR A 81 4.87 -7.71 -6.06
C THR A 81 6.01 -6.72 -6.17
N LEU A 82 5.73 -5.42 -6.15
CA LEU A 82 6.80 -4.42 -6.02
C LEU A 82 7.39 -4.52 -4.60
N VAL A 83 8.69 -4.80 -4.51
CA VAL A 83 9.36 -4.98 -3.21
C VAL A 83 10.40 -3.90 -2.90
N ALA A 84 10.95 -3.29 -3.94
CA ALA A 84 11.92 -2.21 -3.83
C ALA A 84 11.97 -1.37 -5.11
N SER A 85 12.47 -0.13 -4.99
CA SER A 85 12.96 0.69 -6.08
C SER A 85 14.28 1.36 -5.67
N VAL A 86 15.17 1.53 -6.65
CA VAL A 86 16.42 2.29 -6.50
C VAL A 86 16.24 3.60 -7.22
N HIS A 87 16.36 4.72 -6.49
CA HIS A 87 16.15 6.05 -7.01
C HIS A 87 17.37 6.93 -6.73
N GLU A 88 17.81 7.68 -7.74
CA GLU A 88 18.92 8.63 -7.63
C GLU A 88 18.34 10.03 -7.40
N ASN A 89 18.54 10.59 -6.21
CA ASN A 89 18.00 11.90 -5.84
C ASN A 89 18.90 13.07 -6.23
N ASN A 90 20.22 12.86 -6.33
CA ASN A 90 21.19 13.87 -6.71
C ASN A 90 22.53 13.26 -7.15
N LEU A 91 22.71 13.10 -8.47
CA LEU A 91 23.93 12.54 -9.06
C LEU A 91 25.23 13.25 -8.65
N PHE A 92 25.15 14.53 -8.27
CA PHE A 92 26.30 15.31 -7.81
C PHE A 92 26.62 15.09 -6.32
N GLY A 93 25.66 14.62 -5.53
CA GLY A 93 25.86 14.18 -4.15
C GLY A 93 26.50 12.80 -4.15
N LYS A 94 27.77 12.70 -3.73
CA LYS A 94 28.46 11.40 -3.70
C LYS A 94 28.27 10.73 -2.34
N CYS A 95 27.40 9.73 -2.29
CA CYS A 95 27.09 8.98 -1.07
C CYS A 95 26.56 9.90 0.04
N THR A 96 25.57 10.71 -0.32
CA THR A 96 24.92 11.71 0.55
C THR A 96 23.52 11.24 0.96
N VAL A 97 22.78 12.07 1.70
CA VAL A 97 21.39 11.76 2.07
C VAL A 97 20.57 11.44 0.81
N GLY A 98 19.90 10.29 0.82
CA GLY A 98 19.18 9.73 -0.33
C GLY A 98 19.87 8.53 -0.95
N ASP A 99 21.19 8.36 -0.79
CA ASP A 99 21.94 7.23 -1.37
C ASP A 99 21.82 5.92 -0.56
N ARG A 100 20.59 5.53 -0.19
CA ARG A 100 20.32 4.43 0.78
C ARG A 100 20.76 3.06 0.28
N TRP A 101 20.83 2.87 -1.04
CA TRP A 101 21.31 1.65 -1.67
C TRP A 101 22.83 1.58 -1.84
N SER A 102 23.55 2.61 -1.41
CA SER A 102 25.01 2.59 -1.32
C SER A 102 25.45 2.99 0.10
N SER A 103 25.64 4.28 0.37
CA SER A 103 26.02 4.84 1.65
C SER A 103 25.52 6.27 1.75
N GLN A 104 24.95 6.65 2.89
CA GLN A 104 24.67 8.06 3.20
C GLN A 104 25.77 8.71 4.05
N GLN A 105 26.87 8.00 4.27
CA GLN A 105 28.01 8.41 5.12
C GLN A 105 29.25 8.80 4.29
N GLY A 106 29.06 9.18 3.03
CA GLY A 106 30.13 9.46 2.08
C GLY A 106 30.88 8.20 1.63
N ASN A 107 31.95 8.43 0.88
CA ASN A 107 32.91 7.39 0.50
C ASN A 107 33.89 7.13 1.65
N ASN A 108 33.44 6.35 2.65
CA ASN A 108 34.19 6.09 3.87
C ASN A 108 34.79 4.68 3.86
N PRO A 109 36.13 4.52 3.80
CA PRO A 109 36.77 3.19 3.81
C PRO A 109 36.54 2.42 5.12
N ASN A 110 36.14 3.08 6.20
CA ASN A 110 35.80 2.42 7.47
C ASN A 110 34.37 1.87 7.50
N VAL A 111 33.54 2.18 6.50
CA VAL A 111 32.17 1.67 6.35
C VAL A 111 32.03 0.98 4.99
N PRO A 112 32.74 -0.14 4.75
CA PRO A 112 32.83 -0.77 3.43
C PRO A 112 31.50 -1.36 2.92
N GLU A 113 30.56 -1.67 3.81
CA GLU A 113 29.21 -2.14 3.45
C GLU A 113 28.22 -1.00 3.18
N GLY A 114 28.62 0.25 3.44
CA GLY A 114 27.75 1.42 3.37
C GLY A 114 26.55 1.30 4.31
N ASP A 115 25.36 1.64 3.81
CA ASP A 115 24.10 1.54 4.58
C ASP A 115 23.62 0.08 4.72
N GLY A 116 24.16 -0.87 3.93
CA GLY A 116 23.82 -2.29 4.00
C GLY A 116 22.37 -2.62 3.65
N SER A 117 21.64 -1.70 3.02
CA SER A 117 20.20 -1.81 2.72
C SER A 117 19.83 -3.02 1.87
N TRP A 118 20.77 -3.61 1.12
CA TRP A 118 20.52 -4.81 0.30
C TRP A 118 20.29 -6.08 1.12
N SER A 119 20.88 -6.19 2.31
CA SER A 119 20.90 -7.44 3.09
C SER A 119 20.27 -7.31 4.48
N ASN A 120 20.07 -6.08 4.97
CA ASN A 120 19.44 -5.82 6.25
C ASN A 120 17.90 -5.74 6.16
N LYS A 121 17.23 -5.56 7.30
CA LYS A 121 15.76 -5.51 7.43
C LYS A 121 15.16 -4.10 7.44
N VAL A 122 15.93 -3.06 7.12
CA VAL A 122 15.39 -1.69 7.09
C VAL A 122 14.38 -1.56 5.94
N THR A 123 13.40 -0.68 6.11
CA THR A 123 12.36 -0.36 5.13
C THR A 123 12.23 1.15 5.02
N PHE A 124 11.90 1.65 3.83
CA PHE A 124 11.76 3.08 3.56
C PHE A 124 10.83 3.33 2.36
N GLY A 125 10.32 4.56 2.27
CA GLY A 125 9.46 5.01 1.19
C GLY A 125 8.05 4.41 1.20
N THR A 126 7.27 4.79 0.19
CA THR A 126 5.95 4.22 -0.11
C THR A 126 5.91 3.79 -1.57
N ALA A 127 5.03 2.84 -1.92
CA ALA A 127 4.93 2.36 -3.30
C ALA A 127 4.50 3.48 -4.27
N GLU A 128 3.68 4.42 -3.81
CA GLU A 128 3.29 5.60 -4.60
C GLU A 128 4.45 6.55 -4.90
N ALA A 129 5.43 6.63 -3.98
CA ALA A 129 6.61 7.46 -4.12
C ALA A 129 7.82 6.72 -4.70
N ALA A 130 7.67 5.48 -5.15
CA ALA A 130 8.79 4.64 -5.59
C ALA A 130 9.58 5.19 -6.80
N THR A 131 9.01 6.16 -7.53
CA THR A 131 9.68 6.89 -8.63
C THR A 131 10.20 8.27 -8.22
N SER A 132 10.00 8.66 -6.96
CA SER A 132 10.34 9.99 -6.43
C SER A 132 11.35 9.91 -5.27
N ASP A 133 11.46 8.77 -4.61
CA ASP A 133 12.48 8.42 -3.63
C ASP A 133 12.65 6.89 -3.61
N ASP A 134 13.65 6.40 -2.90
CA ASP A 134 13.85 4.97 -2.72
C ASP A 134 12.65 4.31 -2.03
N PHE A 135 12.35 3.09 -2.46
CA PHE A 135 11.34 2.25 -1.85
C PHE A 135 11.94 0.91 -1.44
N LYS A 136 11.60 0.42 -0.24
CA LYS A 136 11.89 -0.94 0.20
C LYS A 136 10.88 -1.37 1.24
N VAL A 137 10.18 -2.47 0.97
CA VAL A 137 9.28 -3.11 1.93
C VAL A 137 9.87 -4.39 2.49
N LYS A 138 9.32 -4.82 3.62
CA LYS A 138 9.67 -6.07 4.28
C LYS A 138 9.00 -7.25 3.56
N SER A 139 9.52 -7.61 2.38
CA SER A 139 9.05 -8.78 1.63
C SER A 139 9.91 -10.01 1.94
N LEU A 140 9.26 -11.11 2.35
CA LEU A 140 9.74 -12.49 2.23
C LEU A 140 11.17 -12.80 2.76
N GLN A 141 11.55 -12.26 3.92
CA GLN A 141 12.58 -12.89 4.78
C GLN A 141 11.92 -13.62 5.96
#